data_AF-A0A939EFY1-F1
#
_entry.id   AF-A0A939EFY1-F1
#
_cell.length_a   1.000
_cell.length_b   1.000
_cell.length_c   1.000
_cell.angle_alpha   90.00
_cell.angle_beta   90.00
_cell.angle_gamma   90.00
#
_symmetry.space_group_name_H-M   'P 1'
#
loop_
_entity.id
_entity.type
_entity.pdbx_description
1 polymer ?
#
loop_
_entity_poly.entity_id
_entity_poly.type
_entity_poly.pdbx_seq_one_letter_code
_entity_poly.pdbx_strand_id
1 'polypeptide(L)'
;MTIGSLNYQSRSHFFQSTASTTPTTARQQERQSEEPEEKPQPAVNDDLDKAVAEKNKVDRLIEEFRQSLALERSDNSGSQKNAIDNLIGSIITANANNVIVTGENHDVISVNAENTIDAGEGDNAIFANAGNTITTGDGSDVINANADNVINAGGGNNVISVNAGNVITAGSGDDVVQANAGNTINTGGGNDTIRANSDNVIKAGGGDDIISVNSGNTIYAGAGDDIIQGNSGNTIHAGAGNDTISVNTDSVVYFEKGDGADTVNSSGDLEIRIGDGLSAEDFTVSHESQGTVLSFAGSEDSITLAGASIGSDVTVTFSDGSSVDIGGLHRSLHLAASQHYEISAQNLRETSANLAASNQNEAVA
;
A
#
# COMPACT_ATOMS: atom_id res chain seq x y z
N MET A 1 58.61 5.12 -12.24
CA MET A 1 58.71 3.66 -12.41
C MET A 1 59.24 3.05 -11.11
N THR A 2 58.53 2.03 -10.62
CA THR A 2 59.01 0.98 -9.70
C THR A 2 59.05 1.26 -8.18
N ILE A 3 57.87 1.09 -7.60
CA ILE A 3 57.46 0.32 -6.40
C ILE A 3 58.49 -0.67 -5.78
N GLY A 4 58.46 -0.80 -4.45
CA GLY A 4 58.87 -2.00 -3.69
C GLY A 4 59.30 -1.69 -2.23
N SER A 5 58.37 -1.69 -1.26
CA SER A 5 58.05 -2.78 -0.30
C SER A 5 59.10 -3.04 0.81
N LEU A 6 58.69 -2.91 2.09
CA LEU A 6 58.72 -3.96 3.15
C LEU A 6 58.46 -3.42 4.58
N ASN A 7 57.29 -3.79 5.11
CA ASN A 7 56.96 -4.40 6.42
C ASN A 7 57.75 -4.17 7.75
N TYR A 8 56.91 -3.87 8.77
CA TYR A 8 56.79 -4.45 10.13
C TYR A 8 57.92 -4.32 11.17
N GLN A 9 57.62 -3.62 12.30
CA GLN A 9 57.50 -4.17 13.67
C GLN A 9 57.47 -3.03 14.73
N SER A 10 56.50 -3.02 15.64
CA SER A 10 56.59 -2.36 16.95
C SER A 10 55.59 -3.03 17.91
N ARG A 11 56.06 -3.95 18.77
CA ARG A 11 56.51 -3.75 20.16
C ARG A 11 55.36 -3.60 21.18
N SER A 12 55.17 -4.70 21.89
CA SER A 12 54.44 -4.91 23.13
C SER A 12 55.14 -4.26 24.33
N HIS A 13 54.35 -3.72 25.28
CA HIS A 13 54.78 -3.42 26.64
C HIS A 13 53.82 -4.04 27.67
N PHE A 14 54.45 -4.73 28.61
CA PHE A 14 53.94 -5.43 29.79
C PHE A 14 53.44 -4.46 30.88
N PHE A 15 52.45 -4.89 31.68
CA PHE A 15 52.46 -4.67 33.13
C PHE A 15 51.82 -5.85 33.87
N GLN A 16 52.42 -6.18 35.03
CA GLN A 16 52.22 -7.40 35.83
C GLN A 16 51.07 -7.30 36.85
N SER A 17 50.57 -8.49 37.21
CA SER A 17 49.59 -8.81 38.25
C SER A 17 50.24 -9.00 39.64
N THR A 18 49.51 -8.66 40.71
CA THR A 18 49.54 -9.39 41.99
C THR A 18 48.13 -9.44 42.60
N ALA A 19 47.78 -10.57 43.22
CA ALA A 19 46.43 -10.97 43.64
C ALA A 19 46.27 -10.98 45.18
N SER A 20 45.00 -10.94 45.65
CA SER A 20 44.41 -11.85 46.68
C SER A 20 43.55 -11.15 47.75
N THR A 21 42.23 -11.39 47.73
CA THR A 21 41.45 -12.09 48.79
C THR A 21 39.95 -12.13 48.41
N THR A 22 39.34 -13.31 48.51
CA THR A 22 37.97 -13.74 48.12
C THR A 22 36.93 -13.56 49.26
N PRO A 23 35.64 -13.97 49.15
CA PRO A 23 34.67 -13.96 48.04
C PRO A 23 33.25 -13.47 48.47
N THR A 24 32.42 -12.94 47.56
CA THR A 24 30.95 -13.11 47.68
C THR A 24 30.28 -13.10 46.29
N THR A 25 29.42 -14.10 46.11
CA THR A 25 28.73 -14.58 44.92
C THR A 25 27.75 -13.56 44.30
N ALA A 26 27.86 -13.27 42.99
CA ALA A 26 26.70 -12.96 42.13
C ALA A 26 27.10 -13.04 40.65
N ARG A 27 26.21 -13.65 39.86
CA ARG A 27 26.32 -14.05 38.46
C ARG A 27 26.75 -12.92 37.51
N GLN A 28 27.57 -13.28 36.53
CA GLN A 28 27.69 -12.58 35.25
C GLN A 28 26.32 -12.52 34.57
N GLN A 29 25.90 -11.32 34.19
CA GLN A 29 25.03 -11.10 33.03
C GLN A 29 25.76 -10.10 32.14
N GLU A 30 26.34 -10.62 31.07
CA GLU A 30 26.76 -9.85 29.91
C GLU A 30 25.51 -9.15 29.36
N ARG A 31 25.49 -7.81 29.40
CA ARG A 31 24.55 -7.03 28.61
C ARG A 31 25.01 -7.10 27.16
N GLN A 32 24.42 -8.01 26.40
CA GLN A 32 24.37 -7.89 24.95
C GLN A 32 23.47 -6.69 24.64
N SER A 33 23.99 -5.79 23.83
CA SER A 33 23.22 -4.75 23.15
C SER A 33 22.23 -5.43 22.21
N GLU A 34 20.95 -5.47 22.60
CA GLU A 34 19.85 -5.81 21.70
C GLU A 34 19.73 -4.68 20.67
N GLU A 35 20.17 -5.00 19.46
CA GLU A 35 19.78 -4.32 18.22
C GLU A 35 18.25 -4.45 18.10
N PRO A 36 17.50 -3.40 17.71
CA PRO A 36 16.05 -3.50 17.62
C PRO A 36 15.69 -4.59 16.61
N GLU A 37 14.97 -5.63 17.06
CA GLU A 37 14.40 -6.65 16.19
C GLU A 37 13.55 -5.95 15.13
N GLU A 38 14.05 -5.93 13.90
CA GLU A 38 13.28 -5.64 12.71
C GLU A 38 12.17 -6.71 12.66
N LYS A 39 10.93 -6.31 12.96
CA LYS A 39 9.76 -7.18 12.78
C LYS A 39 9.82 -7.69 11.34
N PRO A 40 9.79 -9.02 11.11
CA PRO A 40 9.83 -9.54 9.76
C PRO A 40 8.63 -8.97 9.00
N GLN A 41 8.90 -8.21 7.94
CA GLN A 41 7.89 -7.87 6.95
C GLN A 41 7.27 -9.19 6.48
N PRO A 42 5.92 -9.33 6.47
CA PRO A 42 5.31 -10.52 5.92
C PRO A 42 5.78 -10.66 4.48
N ALA A 43 6.31 -11.83 4.13
CA ALA A 43 6.83 -12.09 2.79
C ALA A 43 5.68 -12.06 1.78
N VAL A 44 5.46 -10.88 1.22
CA VAL A 44 4.43 -10.51 0.23
C VAL A 44 4.31 -11.48 -0.96
N ASN A 45 5.39 -12.18 -1.30
CA ASN A 45 5.41 -13.12 -2.41
C ASN A 45 4.92 -14.52 -2.04
N ASP A 46 4.90 -14.88 -0.76
CA ASP A 46 4.74 -16.27 -0.34
C ASP A 46 3.30 -16.76 -0.58
N ASP A 47 2.30 -15.88 -0.45
CA ASP A 47 0.89 -16.25 -0.64
C ASP A 47 0.47 -16.17 -2.12
N LEU A 48 1.05 -15.26 -2.91
CA LEU A 48 0.87 -15.23 -4.36
C LEU A 48 1.60 -16.41 -5.03
N ASP A 49 2.82 -16.74 -4.60
CA ASP A 49 3.56 -17.90 -5.09
C ASP A 49 2.85 -19.21 -4.71
N LYS A 50 2.21 -19.29 -3.53
CA LYS A 50 1.34 -20.41 -3.15
C LYS A 50 0.11 -20.49 -4.07
N ALA A 51 -0.56 -19.38 -4.34
CA ALA A 51 -1.73 -19.35 -5.23
C ALA A 51 -1.35 -19.76 -6.68
N VAL A 52 -0.22 -19.27 -7.19
CA VAL A 52 0.29 -19.64 -8.52
C VAL A 52 0.75 -21.11 -8.57
N ALA A 53 1.35 -21.62 -7.49
CA ALA A 53 1.74 -23.03 -7.39
C ALA A 53 0.53 -23.97 -7.35
N GLU A 54 -0.52 -23.63 -6.60
CA GLU A 54 -1.77 -24.39 -6.59
C GLU A 54 -2.49 -24.33 -7.95
N LYS A 55 -2.52 -23.17 -8.63
CA LYS A 55 -3.01 -23.07 -10.02
C LYS A 55 -2.30 -24.05 -10.95
N ASN A 56 -0.96 -24.06 -10.94
CA ASN A 56 -0.16 -24.94 -11.81
C ASN A 56 -0.34 -26.44 -11.51
N LYS A 57 -0.72 -26.77 -10.28
CA LYS A 57 -1.04 -28.13 -9.84
C LYS A 57 -2.44 -28.54 -10.31
N VAL A 58 -3.42 -27.62 -10.22
CA VAL A 58 -4.77 -27.81 -10.79
C VAL A 58 -4.70 -28.01 -12.31
N ASP A 59 -3.96 -27.18 -13.04
CA ASP A 59 -3.79 -27.30 -14.50
C ASP A 59 -3.20 -28.66 -14.91
N ARG A 60 -2.26 -29.19 -14.13
CA ARG A 60 -1.64 -30.50 -14.38
C ARG A 60 -2.59 -31.66 -14.08
N LEU A 61 -3.35 -31.57 -12.98
CA LEU A 61 -4.35 -32.56 -12.61
C LEU A 61 -5.47 -32.64 -13.65
N ILE A 62 -5.87 -31.51 -14.23
CA ILE A 62 -6.85 -31.45 -15.32
C ILE A 62 -6.34 -32.20 -16.56
N GLU A 63 -5.08 -32.01 -16.94
CA GLU A 63 -4.50 -32.67 -18.11
C GLU A 63 -4.30 -34.19 -17.90
N GLU A 64 -3.84 -34.60 -16.72
CA GLU A 64 -3.71 -36.01 -16.33
C GLU A 64 -5.09 -36.70 -16.28
N PHE A 65 -6.13 -36.00 -15.83
CA PHE A 65 -7.50 -36.50 -15.77
C PHE A 65 -8.17 -36.60 -17.16
N ARG A 66 -7.87 -35.67 -18.07
CA ARG A 66 -8.29 -35.79 -19.48
C ARG A 66 -7.66 -37.01 -20.16
N GLN A 67 -6.41 -37.32 -19.82
CA GLN A 67 -5.70 -38.49 -20.33
C GLN A 67 -6.23 -39.81 -19.73
N SER A 68 -6.63 -39.83 -18.45
CA SER A 68 -7.25 -41.01 -17.84
C SER A 68 -8.65 -41.30 -18.41
N LEU A 69 -9.46 -40.26 -18.66
CA LEU A 69 -10.78 -40.39 -19.31
C LEU A 69 -10.69 -40.92 -20.77
N ALA A 70 -9.61 -40.60 -21.49
CA ALA A 70 -9.36 -41.14 -22.83
C ALA A 70 -9.05 -42.65 -22.82
N LEU A 71 -8.60 -43.19 -21.68
CA LEU A 71 -8.24 -44.60 -21.49
C LEU A 71 -9.41 -45.45 -20.91
N GLU A 72 -10.41 -44.85 -20.27
CA GLU A 72 -11.46 -45.54 -19.48
C GLU A 72 -12.82 -45.74 -20.17
N ARG A 73 -12.88 -45.95 -21.49
CA ARG A 73 -14.15 -46.36 -22.15
C ARG A 73 -14.65 -47.79 -21.77
N SER A 74 -14.06 -48.47 -20.79
CA SER A 74 -14.32 -49.90 -20.54
C SER A 74 -15.33 -50.21 -19.44
N ASP A 75 -15.23 -49.71 -18.20
CA ASP A 75 -16.03 -50.29 -17.11
C ASP A 75 -16.40 -49.26 -16.02
N ASN A 76 -17.70 -49.03 -15.82
CA ASN A 76 -18.21 -47.96 -14.96
C ASN A 76 -19.04 -48.51 -13.79
N SER A 77 -18.66 -48.21 -12.55
CA SER A 77 -19.43 -48.50 -11.33
C SER A 77 -20.00 -47.20 -10.74
N GLY A 78 -21.26 -47.22 -10.30
CA GLY A 78 -22.03 -46.02 -9.92
C GLY A 78 -21.40 -45.12 -8.85
N SER A 79 -20.49 -45.63 -8.02
CA SER A 79 -19.76 -44.83 -7.02
C SER A 79 -18.63 -44.00 -7.63
N GLN A 80 -17.94 -44.52 -8.66
CA GLN A 80 -16.97 -43.74 -9.43
C GLN A 80 -17.67 -42.66 -10.25
N LYS A 81 -18.83 -42.98 -10.84
CA LYS A 81 -19.65 -41.99 -11.52
C LYS A 81 -20.12 -40.86 -10.60
N ASN A 82 -20.52 -41.14 -9.37
CA ASN A 82 -20.89 -40.08 -8.40
C ASN A 82 -19.67 -39.28 -7.89
N ALA A 83 -18.52 -39.91 -7.68
CA ALA A 83 -17.29 -39.20 -7.32
C ALA A 83 -16.78 -38.34 -8.49
N ILE A 84 -16.93 -38.84 -9.72
CA ILE A 84 -16.62 -38.13 -10.97
C ILE A 84 -17.65 -37.02 -11.23
N ASP A 85 -18.95 -37.21 -11.01
CA ASP A 85 -19.97 -36.17 -11.16
C ASP A 85 -19.82 -35.07 -10.07
N ASN A 86 -19.37 -35.41 -8.86
CA ASN A 86 -18.98 -34.45 -7.83
C ASN A 86 -17.63 -33.75 -8.13
N LEU A 87 -16.76 -34.35 -8.94
CA LEU A 87 -15.48 -33.76 -9.39
C LEU A 87 -15.62 -32.99 -10.72
N ILE A 88 -16.60 -33.36 -11.55
CA ILE A 88 -16.97 -32.75 -12.84
C ILE A 88 -17.97 -31.61 -12.64
N GLY A 89 -18.73 -31.59 -11.53
CA GLY A 89 -19.65 -30.49 -11.20
C GLY A 89 -19.01 -29.10 -11.22
N SER A 90 -17.69 -29.02 -11.09
CA SER A 90 -16.98 -27.80 -10.72
C SER A 90 -15.78 -27.48 -11.61
N ILE A 91 -15.69 -28.00 -12.85
CA ILE A 91 -14.73 -27.47 -13.85
C ILE A 91 -15.47 -27.12 -15.13
N ILE A 92 -15.85 -25.85 -15.26
CA ILE A 92 -16.59 -25.35 -16.43
C ILE A 92 -15.62 -24.66 -17.37
N THR A 93 -15.61 -25.07 -18.64
CA THR A 93 -14.91 -24.33 -19.69
C THR A 93 -15.89 -23.82 -20.72
N ALA A 94 -15.94 -22.50 -20.94
CA ALA A 94 -16.85 -21.91 -21.91
C ALA A 94 -16.14 -20.98 -22.90
N ASN A 95 -16.68 -20.98 -24.13
CA ASN A 95 -16.34 -19.98 -25.13
C ASN A 95 -17.18 -18.72 -24.87
N ALA A 96 -17.51 -17.93 -25.90
CA ALA A 96 -18.08 -16.60 -25.65
C ALA A 96 -19.60 -16.63 -25.48
N ASN A 97 -20.16 -15.61 -24.82
CA ASN A 97 -21.61 -15.36 -24.74
C ASN A 97 -22.41 -16.47 -24.02
N ASN A 98 -21.85 -17.08 -22.98
CA ASN A 98 -22.52 -18.07 -22.16
C ASN A 98 -23.02 -17.47 -20.85
N VAL A 99 -24.06 -18.10 -20.30
CA VAL A 99 -24.51 -17.88 -18.91
C VAL A 99 -24.16 -19.14 -18.13
N ILE A 100 -23.37 -18.98 -17.07
CA ILE A 100 -22.84 -20.06 -16.24
C ILE A 100 -23.35 -19.84 -14.82
N VAL A 101 -23.99 -20.86 -14.24
CA VAL A 101 -24.50 -20.85 -12.86
C VAL A 101 -24.14 -22.17 -12.20
N THR A 102 -23.40 -22.15 -11.07
CA THR A 102 -22.78 -23.37 -10.51
C THR A 102 -23.29 -23.80 -9.13
N GLY A 103 -23.66 -22.87 -8.23
CA GLY A 103 -24.47 -23.19 -7.05
C GLY A 103 -23.81 -22.83 -5.72
N GLU A 104 -23.78 -23.73 -4.74
CA GLU A 104 -23.21 -23.48 -3.39
C GLU A 104 -21.89 -24.27 -3.16
N ASN A 105 -21.29 -24.81 -4.23
CA ASN A 105 -20.10 -25.65 -4.13
C ASN A 105 -18.86 -24.87 -4.53
N HIS A 106 -17.69 -25.43 -4.24
CA HIS A 106 -16.43 -24.83 -4.68
C HIS A 106 -16.23 -25.07 -6.17
N ASP A 107 -16.45 -24.04 -6.98
CA ASP A 107 -16.48 -24.17 -8.44
C ASP A 107 -15.25 -23.58 -9.12
N VAL A 108 -14.69 -24.31 -10.09
CA VAL A 108 -13.62 -23.84 -10.98
C VAL A 108 -14.18 -23.52 -12.35
N ILE A 109 -14.03 -22.28 -12.79
CA ILE A 109 -14.64 -21.77 -14.02
C ILE A 109 -13.57 -21.14 -14.88
N SER A 110 -13.38 -21.63 -16.10
CA SER A 110 -12.45 -21.07 -17.09
C SER A 110 -13.20 -20.60 -18.33
N VAL A 111 -13.19 -19.30 -18.62
CA VAL A 111 -13.95 -18.72 -19.72
C VAL A 111 -13.12 -17.80 -20.60
N ASN A 112 -13.54 -17.64 -21.85
CA ASN A 112 -12.94 -16.64 -22.72
C ASN A 112 -13.55 -15.25 -22.52
N ALA A 113 -14.47 -14.81 -23.38
CA ALA A 113 -14.95 -13.46 -23.43
C ALA A 113 -16.48 -13.37 -23.41
N GLU A 114 -17.01 -12.26 -22.89
CA GLU A 114 -18.44 -11.95 -22.94
C GLU A 114 -19.34 -12.99 -22.24
N ASN A 115 -18.85 -13.66 -21.20
CA ASN A 115 -19.67 -14.59 -20.41
C ASN A 115 -20.28 -13.88 -19.20
N THR A 116 -21.45 -14.36 -18.77
CA THR A 116 -22.05 -14.03 -17.48
C THR A 116 -21.89 -15.23 -16.57
N ILE A 117 -21.21 -15.05 -15.45
CA ILE A 117 -20.90 -16.09 -14.47
C ILE A 117 -21.52 -15.70 -13.13
N ASP A 118 -22.28 -16.63 -12.57
CA ASP A 118 -22.76 -16.62 -11.20
C ASP A 118 -22.28 -17.93 -10.55
N ALA A 119 -21.17 -17.87 -9.82
CA ALA A 119 -20.64 -19.05 -9.16
C ALA A 119 -21.46 -19.44 -7.92
N GLY A 120 -22.30 -18.52 -7.41
CA GLY A 120 -23.00 -18.67 -6.14
C GLY A 120 -22.03 -18.88 -4.97
N GLU A 121 -22.52 -19.42 -3.85
CA GLU A 121 -21.74 -19.55 -2.61
C GLU A 121 -20.58 -20.55 -2.71
N GLY A 122 -19.63 -20.46 -1.78
CA GLY A 122 -18.50 -21.38 -1.64
C GLY A 122 -17.19 -20.80 -2.18
N ASP A 123 -16.07 -21.48 -1.94
CA ASP A 123 -14.77 -20.99 -2.40
C ASP A 123 -14.57 -21.31 -3.90
N ASN A 124 -14.77 -20.31 -4.75
CA ASN A 124 -14.71 -20.47 -6.21
C ASN A 124 -13.35 -20.04 -6.78
N ALA A 125 -12.98 -20.63 -7.92
CA ALA A 125 -11.79 -20.28 -8.68
C ALA A 125 -12.14 -19.94 -10.13
N ILE A 126 -12.04 -18.67 -10.51
CA ILE A 126 -12.43 -18.17 -11.83
C ILE A 126 -11.22 -17.72 -12.62
N PHE A 127 -11.09 -18.23 -13.85
CA PHE A 127 -10.09 -17.86 -14.85
C PHE A 127 -10.80 -17.28 -16.06
N ALA A 128 -10.77 -15.97 -16.22
CA ALA A 128 -11.50 -15.27 -17.28
C ALA A 128 -10.55 -14.52 -18.22
N ASN A 129 -10.83 -14.53 -19.53
CA ASN A 129 -10.17 -13.59 -20.43
C ASN A 129 -10.83 -12.21 -20.34
N ALA A 130 -11.56 -11.77 -21.37
CA ALA A 130 -11.96 -10.37 -21.45
C ALA A 130 -13.47 -10.13 -21.57
N GLY A 131 -14.00 -9.05 -21.00
CA GLY A 131 -15.40 -8.69 -21.20
C GLY A 131 -16.42 -9.57 -20.46
N ASN A 132 -16.01 -10.31 -19.44
CA ASN A 132 -16.93 -11.17 -18.68
C ASN A 132 -17.58 -10.38 -17.52
N THR A 133 -18.80 -10.77 -17.15
CA THR A 133 -19.45 -10.37 -15.89
C THR A 133 -19.37 -11.54 -14.93
N ILE A 134 -18.77 -11.34 -13.76
CA ILE A 134 -18.42 -12.38 -12.80
C ILE A 134 -19.04 -12.04 -11.45
N THR A 135 -19.72 -13.00 -10.83
CA THR A 135 -20.23 -12.92 -9.46
C THR A 135 -19.93 -14.23 -8.72
N THR A 136 -19.42 -14.16 -7.50
CA THR A 136 -18.98 -15.34 -6.72
C THR A 136 -19.60 -15.52 -5.33
N GLY A 137 -20.60 -14.72 -4.95
CA GLY A 137 -21.37 -14.97 -3.71
C GLY A 137 -20.56 -14.78 -2.43
N ASP A 138 -20.92 -15.47 -1.34
CA ASP A 138 -20.06 -15.57 -0.16
C ASP A 138 -19.07 -16.74 -0.31
N GLY A 139 -17.82 -16.53 0.09
CA GLY A 139 -16.76 -17.54 -0.03
C GLY A 139 -15.40 -16.87 -0.06
N SER A 140 -14.32 -17.64 0.10
CA SER A 140 -12.97 -17.11 -0.18
C SER A 140 -12.62 -17.43 -1.62
N ASP A 141 -12.92 -16.49 -2.53
CA ASP A 141 -12.79 -16.73 -3.96
C ASP A 141 -11.42 -16.35 -4.52
N VAL A 142 -11.03 -17.01 -5.61
CA VAL A 142 -9.84 -16.69 -6.39
C VAL A 142 -10.25 -16.33 -7.81
N ILE A 143 -10.04 -15.08 -8.20
CA ILE A 143 -10.44 -14.57 -9.52
C ILE A 143 -9.20 -14.08 -10.26
N ASN A 144 -8.85 -14.76 -11.35
CA ASN A 144 -7.83 -14.31 -12.29
C ASN A 144 -8.50 -13.92 -13.61
N ALA A 145 -8.53 -12.63 -13.91
CA ALA A 145 -9.19 -12.11 -15.09
C ALA A 145 -8.24 -11.26 -15.94
N ASN A 146 -8.42 -11.26 -17.27
CA ASN A 146 -7.59 -10.41 -18.12
C ASN A 146 -8.12 -8.97 -18.14
N ALA A 147 -8.90 -8.60 -19.16
CA ALA A 147 -9.24 -7.20 -19.41
C ALA A 147 -10.74 -6.96 -19.50
N ASP A 148 -11.19 -5.75 -19.20
CA ASP A 148 -12.58 -5.32 -19.43
C ASP A 148 -13.65 -6.19 -18.74
N ASN A 149 -13.32 -6.86 -17.63
CA ASN A 149 -14.28 -7.65 -16.87
C ASN A 149 -14.99 -6.80 -15.81
N VAL A 150 -16.21 -7.17 -15.48
CA VAL A 150 -16.95 -6.66 -14.32
C VAL A 150 -17.00 -7.78 -13.28
N ILE A 151 -16.40 -7.55 -12.13
CA ILE A 151 -16.20 -8.55 -11.07
C ILE A 151 -16.91 -8.07 -9.81
N ASN A 152 -17.74 -8.94 -9.23
CA ASN A 152 -18.31 -8.79 -7.90
C ASN A 152 -17.99 -10.05 -7.09
N ALA A 153 -16.99 -9.99 -6.21
CA ALA A 153 -16.54 -11.15 -5.46
C ALA A 153 -17.40 -11.44 -4.20
N GLY A 154 -18.25 -10.51 -3.79
CA GLY A 154 -19.21 -10.74 -2.71
C GLY A 154 -18.58 -10.78 -1.32
N GLY A 155 -18.98 -11.72 -0.48
CA GLY A 155 -18.50 -11.81 0.91
C GLY A 155 -17.33 -12.77 1.05
N GLY A 156 -16.48 -12.59 2.05
CA GLY A 156 -15.32 -13.45 2.33
C GLY A 156 -14.00 -12.83 1.89
N ASN A 157 -12.90 -13.56 2.09
CA ASN A 157 -11.55 -13.04 1.84
C ASN A 157 -11.12 -13.44 0.43
N ASN A 158 -11.24 -12.52 -0.51
CA ASN A 158 -11.06 -12.81 -1.93
C ASN A 158 -9.66 -12.46 -2.42
N VAL A 159 -9.18 -13.22 -3.41
CA VAL A 159 -7.92 -12.96 -4.11
C VAL A 159 -8.22 -12.67 -5.58
N ILE A 160 -8.06 -11.42 -5.97
CA ILE A 160 -8.41 -10.93 -7.30
C ILE A 160 -7.15 -10.45 -8.02
N SER A 161 -6.82 -11.07 -9.14
CA SER A 161 -5.70 -10.68 -10.01
C SER A 161 -6.23 -10.30 -11.39
N VAL A 162 -6.03 -9.04 -11.79
CA VAL A 162 -6.53 -8.52 -13.06
C VAL A 162 -5.49 -7.78 -13.88
N ASN A 163 -5.68 -7.76 -15.21
CA ASN A 163 -4.89 -6.91 -16.08
C ASN A 163 -5.48 -5.50 -16.17
N ALA A 164 -6.15 -5.14 -17.28
CA ALA A 164 -6.49 -3.76 -17.57
C ALA A 164 -7.97 -3.53 -17.85
N GLY A 165 -8.49 -2.35 -17.48
CA GLY A 165 -9.86 -1.95 -17.83
C GLY A 165 -10.96 -2.68 -17.04
N ASN A 166 -10.63 -3.37 -15.95
CA ASN A 166 -11.61 -4.11 -15.16
C ASN A 166 -12.32 -3.19 -14.16
N VAL A 167 -13.56 -3.54 -13.82
CA VAL A 167 -14.34 -2.95 -12.73
C VAL A 167 -14.49 -4.02 -11.66
N ILE A 168 -13.97 -3.77 -10.47
CA ILE A 168 -13.88 -4.73 -9.38
C ILE A 168 -14.66 -4.22 -8.18
N THR A 169 -15.53 -5.06 -7.63
CA THR A 169 -16.06 -4.96 -6.27
C THR A 169 -15.63 -6.23 -5.55
N ALA A 170 -14.72 -6.15 -4.59
CA ALA A 170 -14.26 -7.32 -3.83
C ALA A 170 -15.32 -7.69 -2.77
N GLY A 171 -15.74 -6.73 -1.96
CA GLY A 171 -16.98 -6.76 -1.21
C GLY A 171 -16.75 -6.62 0.30
N SER A 172 -16.96 -7.68 1.08
CA SER A 172 -16.68 -7.62 2.53
C SER A 172 -15.77 -8.75 2.94
N GLY A 173 -14.80 -8.46 3.81
CA GLY A 173 -13.75 -9.41 4.19
C GLY A 173 -12.39 -8.78 3.97
N ASP A 174 -11.33 -9.48 4.35
CA ASP A 174 -9.97 -8.99 4.12
C ASP A 174 -9.53 -9.44 2.72
N ASP A 175 -9.64 -8.55 1.74
CA ASP A 175 -9.43 -8.87 0.33
C ASP A 175 -8.00 -8.56 -0.15
N VAL A 176 -7.54 -9.31 -1.14
CA VAL A 176 -6.27 -9.08 -1.83
C VAL A 176 -6.51 -8.80 -3.30
N VAL A 177 -6.20 -7.59 -3.75
CA VAL A 177 -6.34 -7.18 -5.15
C VAL A 177 -4.99 -6.87 -5.78
N GLN A 178 -4.64 -7.57 -6.85
CA GLN A 178 -3.54 -7.23 -7.73
C GLN A 178 -4.07 -6.78 -9.09
N ALA A 179 -3.75 -5.54 -9.48
CA ALA A 179 -4.24 -4.95 -10.71
C ALA A 179 -3.09 -4.35 -11.54
N ASN A 180 -3.18 -4.47 -12.86
CA ASN A 180 -2.28 -3.73 -13.74
C ASN A 180 -2.78 -2.28 -13.92
N ALA A 181 -3.17 -1.88 -15.12
CA ALA A 181 -3.43 -0.47 -15.43
C ALA A 181 -4.88 -0.19 -15.79
N GLY A 182 -5.39 0.99 -15.42
CA GLY A 182 -6.70 1.45 -15.89
C GLY A 182 -7.89 0.70 -15.30
N ASN A 183 -7.77 0.17 -14.09
CA ASN A 183 -8.88 -0.53 -13.41
C ASN A 183 -9.63 0.41 -12.47
N THR A 184 -10.90 0.12 -12.23
CA THR A 184 -11.69 0.69 -11.13
C THR A 184 -11.85 -0.38 -10.05
N ILE A 185 -11.34 -0.11 -8.86
CA ILE A 185 -11.24 -1.07 -7.76
C ILE A 185 -12.01 -0.53 -6.56
N ASN A 186 -12.94 -1.32 -6.04
CA ASN A 186 -13.63 -1.07 -4.78
C ASN A 186 -13.50 -2.33 -3.91
N THR A 187 -12.70 -2.29 -2.85
CA THR A 187 -12.52 -3.49 -2.00
C THR A 187 -13.59 -3.59 -0.93
N GLY A 188 -14.07 -2.46 -0.40
CA GLY A 188 -15.32 -2.39 0.33
C GLY A 188 -15.09 -2.23 1.83
N GLY A 189 -15.12 -3.30 2.62
CA GLY A 189 -14.77 -3.17 4.03
C GLY A 189 -14.12 -4.43 4.58
N GLY A 190 -13.21 -4.25 5.53
CA GLY A 190 -12.22 -5.24 5.92
C GLY A 190 -10.83 -4.63 5.78
N ASN A 191 -9.79 -5.35 6.22
CA ASN A 191 -8.42 -4.86 6.11
C ASN A 191 -7.82 -5.36 4.80
N ASP A 192 -7.86 -4.53 3.77
CA ASP A 192 -7.56 -4.94 2.40
C ASP A 192 -6.08 -4.75 2.04
N THR A 193 -5.60 -5.57 1.10
CA THR A 193 -4.27 -5.40 0.50
C THR A 193 -4.38 -5.20 -1.00
N ILE A 194 -4.02 -4.00 -1.45
CA ILE A 194 -4.14 -3.59 -2.86
C ILE A 194 -2.75 -3.35 -3.44
N ARG A 195 -2.44 -4.04 -4.55
CA ARG A 195 -1.26 -3.79 -5.39
C ARG A 195 -1.70 -3.41 -6.79
N ALA A 196 -1.49 -2.16 -7.17
CA ALA A 196 -1.90 -1.67 -8.47
C ALA A 196 -0.73 -1.05 -9.24
N ASN A 197 -0.72 -1.15 -10.57
CA ASN A 197 0.27 -0.45 -11.38
C ASN A 197 -0.11 1.02 -11.59
N SER A 198 -0.54 1.39 -12.79
CA SER A 198 -0.77 2.79 -13.15
C SER A 198 -2.22 3.09 -13.50
N ASP A 199 -2.61 4.35 -13.34
CA ASP A 199 -3.88 4.86 -13.88
C ASP A 199 -5.13 4.13 -13.34
N ASN A 200 -5.04 3.57 -12.13
CA ASN A 200 -6.19 2.95 -11.47
C ASN A 200 -6.95 3.97 -10.61
N VAL A 201 -8.25 3.72 -10.45
CA VAL A 201 -9.09 4.38 -9.45
C VAL A 201 -9.36 3.36 -8.36
N ILE A 202 -8.92 3.65 -7.14
CA ILE A 202 -8.96 2.73 -6.00
C ILE A 202 -9.82 3.34 -4.91
N LYS A 203 -10.79 2.56 -4.43
CA LYS A 203 -11.55 2.83 -3.22
C LYS A 203 -11.37 1.63 -2.29
N ALA A 204 -10.59 1.77 -1.22
CA ALA A 204 -10.35 0.65 -0.33
C ALA A 204 -11.52 0.46 0.64
N GLY A 205 -11.99 1.55 1.24
CA GLY A 205 -13.29 1.64 1.88
C GLY A 205 -13.19 1.82 3.38
N GLY A 206 -13.30 0.77 4.18
CA GLY A 206 -13.12 0.92 5.62
C GLY A 206 -12.47 -0.28 6.25
N GLY A 207 -11.58 -0.05 7.22
CA GLY A 207 -10.61 -1.01 7.71
C GLY A 207 -9.21 -0.41 7.61
N ASP A 208 -8.21 -1.11 8.16
CA ASP A 208 -6.82 -0.66 8.09
C ASP A 208 -6.19 -1.25 6.81
N ASP A 209 -6.14 -0.45 5.74
CA ASP A 209 -5.78 -0.93 4.40
C ASP A 209 -4.29 -0.76 4.07
N ILE A 210 -3.77 -1.67 3.25
CA ILE A 210 -2.40 -1.59 2.70
C ILE A 210 -2.48 -1.41 1.18
N ILE A 211 -2.13 -0.21 0.74
CA ILE A 211 -2.23 0.20 -0.66
C ILE A 211 -0.84 0.48 -1.22
N SER A 212 -0.37 -0.36 -2.15
CA SER A 212 0.88 -0.15 -2.88
C SER A 212 0.60 0.06 -4.36
N VAL A 213 0.96 1.24 -4.86
CA VAL A 213 0.73 1.64 -6.25
C VAL A 213 1.99 2.12 -6.95
N ASN A 214 1.98 2.08 -8.29
CA ASN A 214 2.97 2.78 -9.08
C ASN A 214 2.57 4.25 -9.30
N SER A 215 2.25 4.67 -10.52
CA SER A 215 2.11 6.09 -10.88
C SER A 215 0.74 6.41 -11.45
N GLY A 216 0.26 7.65 -11.27
CA GLY A 216 -0.95 8.12 -11.94
C GLY A 216 -2.26 7.56 -11.34
N ASN A 217 -2.23 6.97 -10.14
CA ASN A 217 -3.42 6.39 -9.54
C ASN A 217 -4.20 7.46 -8.76
N THR A 218 -5.52 7.28 -8.69
CA THR A 218 -6.39 8.02 -7.76
C THR A 218 -6.81 7.06 -6.65
N ILE A 219 -6.51 7.42 -5.40
CA ILE A 219 -6.70 6.57 -4.23
C ILE A 219 -7.65 7.25 -3.26
N TYR A 220 -8.66 6.50 -2.81
CA TYR A 220 -9.53 6.81 -1.69
C TYR A 220 -9.38 5.64 -0.71
N ALA A 221 -8.54 5.78 0.32
CA ALA A 221 -8.27 4.68 1.25
C ALA A 221 -9.47 4.50 2.18
N GLY A 222 -9.94 5.55 2.84
CA GLY A 222 -11.28 5.64 3.40
C GLY A 222 -11.27 5.85 4.90
N ALA A 223 -11.69 4.88 5.70
CA ALA A 223 -11.70 5.02 7.15
C ALA A 223 -10.94 3.89 7.82
N GLY A 224 -10.05 4.20 8.74
CA GLY A 224 -9.11 3.26 9.34
C GLY A 224 -7.70 3.84 9.33
N ASP A 225 -6.74 3.17 9.95
CA ASP A 225 -5.34 3.62 9.93
C ASP A 225 -4.63 3.00 8.72
N ASP A 226 -4.59 3.73 7.59
CA ASP A 226 -4.17 3.21 6.30
C ASP A 226 -2.66 3.36 6.02
N ILE A 227 -2.09 2.44 5.25
CA ILE A 227 -0.71 2.49 4.75
C ILE A 227 -0.72 2.62 3.24
N ILE A 228 -0.29 3.78 2.74
CA ILE A 228 -0.28 4.10 1.31
C ILE A 228 1.16 4.30 0.83
N GLN A 229 1.59 3.49 -0.13
CA GLN A 229 2.90 3.58 -0.77
C GLN A 229 2.72 3.77 -2.28
N GLY A 230 3.12 4.93 -2.78
CA GLY A 230 3.03 5.29 -4.19
C GLY A 230 4.36 5.73 -4.78
N ASN A 231 4.51 5.58 -6.09
CA ASN A 231 5.56 6.29 -6.82
C ASN A 231 5.07 7.72 -7.16
N SER A 232 5.33 8.20 -8.37
CA SER A 232 5.06 9.58 -8.77
C SER A 232 3.65 9.79 -9.29
N GLY A 233 3.14 11.01 -9.18
CA GLY A 233 1.92 11.42 -9.88
C GLY A 233 0.63 10.81 -9.34
N ASN A 234 0.61 10.37 -8.08
CA ASN A 234 -0.61 9.81 -7.48
C ASN A 234 -1.46 10.92 -6.85
N THR A 235 -2.77 10.78 -6.93
CA THR A 235 -3.74 11.59 -6.19
C THR A 235 -4.29 10.77 -5.04
N ILE A 236 -4.13 11.24 -3.81
CA ILE A 236 -4.40 10.46 -2.60
C ILE A 236 -5.38 11.22 -1.72
N HIS A 237 -6.44 10.53 -1.33
CA HIS A 237 -7.33 10.85 -0.23
C HIS A 237 -7.21 9.69 0.76
N ALA A 238 -6.48 9.88 1.85
CA ALA A 238 -6.29 8.83 2.84
C ALA A 238 -7.56 8.66 3.67
N GLY A 239 -8.12 9.77 4.14
CA GLY A 239 -9.46 9.81 4.73
C GLY A 239 -9.37 9.85 6.24
N ALA A 240 -10.32 9.24 6.93
CA ALA A 240 -10.42 9.36 8.38
C ALA A 240 -9.57 8.28 9.08
N GLY A 241 -8.58 8.69 9.85
CA GLY A 241 -7.68 7.74 10.50
C GLY A 241 -6.41 8.41 11.00
N ASN A 242 -5.36 7.65 11.22
CA ASN A 242 -4.01 8.20 11.30
C ASN A 242 -3.17 7.51 10.24
N ASP A 243 -3.13 8.11 9.06
CA ASP A 243 -2.65 7.42 7.88
C ASP A 243 -1.13 7.60 7.70
N THR A 244 -0.49 6.62 7.08
CA THR A 244 0.92 6.69 6.70
C THR A 244 1.07 6.67 5.19
N ILE A 245 1.50 7.79 4.64
CA ILE A 245 1.63 8.01 3.20
C ILE A 245 3.09 8.18 2.82
N SER A 246 3.58 7.34 1.91
CA SER A 246 4.92 7.45 1.30
C SER A 246 4.80 7.59 -0.20
N VAL A 247 5.23 8.72 -0.75
CA VAL A 247 5.13 9.03 -2.18
C VAL A 247 6.42 9.59 -2.77
N ASN A 248 6.47 9.70 -4.10
CA ASN A 248 7.53 10.42 -4.81
C ASN A 248 6.94 11.70 -5.45
N THR A 249 7.72 12.32 -6.34
CA THR A 249 7.38 13.59 -7.02
C THR A 249 6.01 13.61 -7.69
N ASP A 250 5.46 14.81 -7.85
CA ASP A 250 4.23 15.12 -8.60
C ASP A 250 2.96 14.50 -7.98
N SER A 251 3.06 14.00 -6.75
CA SER A 251 1.91 13.46 -6.03
C SER A 251 1.14 14.58 -5.34
N VAL A 252 -0.17 14.41 -5.24
CA VAL A 252 -1.08 15.32 -4.55
C VAL A 252 -1.77 14.55 -3.43
N VAL A 253 -1.62 15.03 -2.20
CA VAL A 253 -2.33 14.51 -1.03
C VAL A 253 -3.41 15.50 -0.66
N TYR A 254 -4.67 15.05 -0.64
CA TYR A 254 -5.78 15.82 -0.10
C TYR A 254 -5.93 15.53 1.37
N PHE A 255 -6.21 16.58 2.14
CA PHE A 255 -6.41 16.50 3.58
C PHE A 255 -7.61 17.36 3.96
N GLU A 256 -8.61 16.74 4.57
CA GLU A 256 -9.88 17.33 4.95
C GLU A 256 -10.04 17.37 6.48
N LYS A 257 -11.07 18.09 6.93
CA LYS A 257 -11.40 18.12 8.35
C LYS A 257 -11.94 16.77 8.80
N GLY A 258 -11.37 16.20 9.85
CA GLY A 258 -11.72 14.89 10.38
C GLY A 258 -10.86 13.75 9.84
N ASP A 259 -9.85 14.06 9.02
CA ASP A 259 -8.90 13.07 8.52
C ASP A 259 -7.97 12.56 9.63
N GLY A 260 -7.79 13.31 10.73
CA GLY A 260 -7.01 12.87 11.88
C GLY A 260 -5.54 13.26 11.80
N ALA A 261 -4.63 12.41 12.30
CA ALA A 261 -3.21 12.74 12.44
C ALA A 261 -2.33 11.91 11.49
N ASP A 262 -2.15 12.42 10.28
CA ASP A 262 -1.45 11.72 9.22
C ASP A 262 0.06 11.92 9.26
N THR A 263 0.80 10.95 8.74
CA THR A 263 2.23 11.04 8.47
C THR A 263 2.49 10.93 6.97
N VAL A 264 3.14 11.95 6.41
CA VAL A 264 3.49 11.99 5.00
C VAL A 264 5.00 12.04 4.82
N ASN A 265 5.53 11.16 3.99
CA ASN A 265 6.91 11.16 3.54
C ASN A 265 6.94 11.27 2.02
N SER A 266 7.67 12.26 1.51
CA SER A 266 7.93 12.39 0.08
C SER A 266 9.41 12.46 -0.21
N SER A 267 9.85 11.73 -1.24
CA SER A 267 11.21 11.81 -1.78
C SER A 267 11.39 12.89 -2.86
N GLY A 268 10.32 13.59 -3.25
CA GLY A 268 10.30 14.62 -4.27
C GLY A 268 9.27 15.72 -4.00
N ASP A 269 8.89 16.46 -5.04
CA ASP A 269 7.92 17.55 -4.93
C ASP A 269 6.54 17.00 -4.54
N LEU A 270 5.87 17.70 -3.63
CA LEU A 270 4.60 17.26 -3.05
C LEU A 270 3.66 18.46 -2.94
N GLU A 271 2.45 18.29 -3.43
CA GLU A 271 1.35 19.21 -3.14
C GLU A 271 0.44 18.59 -2.07
N ILE A 272 0.17 19.33 -1.02
CA ILE A 272 -0.85 19.02 -0.02
C ILE A 272 -2.01 19.99 -0.23
N ARG A 273 -3.20 19.47 -0.52
CA ARG A 273 -4.41 20.27 -0.73
C ARG A 273 -5.32 20.17 0.48
N ILE A 274 -5.52 21.29 1.14
CA ILE A 274 -6.37 21.41 2.32
C ILE A 274 -7.81 21.70 1.88
N GLY A 275 -8.71 20.81 2.28
CA GLY A 275 -10.14 20.90 2.00
C GLY A 275 -10.87 21.93 2.86
N ASP A 276 -12.18 22.04 2.64
CA ASP A 276 -13.03 22.99 3.36
C ASP A 276 -13.10 22.67 4.86
N GLY A 277 -13.19 23.72 5.69
CA GLY A 277 -13.27 23.58 7.14
C GLY A 277 -11.94 23.64 7.88
N LEU A 278 -10.82 23.66 7.14
CA LEU A 278 -9.47 23.99 7.60
C LEU A 278 -8.96 25.21 6.82
N SER A 279 -8.52 26.26 7.51
CA SER A 279 -8.20 27.55 6.90
C SER A 279 -6.72 27.91 7.03
N ALA A 280 -6.24 28.77 6.13
CA ALA A 280 -4.89 29.33 6.23
C ALA A 280 -4.71 30.23 7.46
N GLU A 281 -5.79 30.82 8.00
CA GLU A 281 -5.74 31.66 9.20
C GLU A 281 -5.43 30.83 10.46
N ASP A 282 -5.91 29.58 10.50
CA ASP A 282 -5.73 28.64 11.60
C ASP A 282 -4.49 27.74 11.41
N PHE A 283 -3.84 27.82 10.24
CA PHE A 283 -2.70 26.99 9.90
C PHE A 283 -1.44 27.36 10.67
N THR A 284 -0.81 26.36 11.25
CA THR A 284 0.44 26.51 12.00
C THR A 284 1.44 25.44 11.58
N VAL A 285 2.72 25.83 11.59
CA VAL A 285 3.85 24.95 11.28
C VAL A 285 4.77 24.91 12.50
N SER A 286 4.99 23.73 13.06
CA SER A 286 5.97 23.49 14.12
C SER A 286 7.04 22.50 13.66
N HIS A 287 8.22 22.58 14.27
CA HIS A 287 9.28 21.61 14.04
C HIS A 287 9.47 20.80 15.31
N GLU A 288 9.30 19.49 15.20
CA GLU A 288 9.37 18.55 16.31
C GLU A 288 10.45 17.50 16.05
N SER A 289 10.69 16.59 17.01
CA SER A 289 11.70 15.54 16.84
C SER A 289 11.36 14.53 15.75
N GLN A 290 10.07 14.40 15.41
CA GLN A 290 9.56 13.45 14.41
C GLN A 290 9.49 14.03 13.00
N GLY A 291 9.58 15.37 12.86
CA GLY A 291 9.44 16.03 11.56
C GLY A 291 8.90 17.45 11.66
N THR A 292 8.40 17.96 10.53
CA THR A 292 7.66 19.23 10.48
C THR A 292 6.17 18.91 10.61
N VAL A 293 5.51 19.47 11.62
CA VAL A 293 4.09 19.24 11.90
C VAL A 293 3.29 20.43 11.38
N LEU A 294 2.29 20.12 10.57
CA LEU A 294 1.29 21.04 10.04
C LEU A 294 0.01 20.82 10.85
N SER A 295 -0.53 21.86 11.47
CA SER A 295 -1.72 21.71 12.33
C SER A 295 -2.63 22.92 12.24
N PHE A 296 -3.88 22.75 12.67
CA PHE A 296 -4.93 23.75 12.54
C PHE A 296 -5.50 24.11 13.91
N ALA A 297 -5.46 25.40 14.26
CA ALA A 297 -5.96 25.89 15.54
C ALA A 297 -7.45 25.51 15.73
N GLY A 298 -7.74 24.79 16.81
CA GLY A 298 -9.10 24.33 17.10
C GLY A 298 -9.54 23.05 16.38
N SER A 299 -8.63 22.37 15.68
CA SER A 299 -8.81 20.98 15.23
C SER A 299 -7.84 20.02 15.91
N GLU A 300 -8.20 18.73 15.92
CA GLU A 300 -7.27 17.63 16.24
C GLU A 300 -6.52 17.14 14.99
N ASP A 301 -6.93 17.62 13.80
CA ASP A 301 -6.33 17.25 12.52
C ASP A 301 -4.91 17.81 12.38
N SER A 302 -3.98 16.96 11.92
CA SER A 302 -2.59 17.34 11.67
C SER A 302 -1.92 16.48 10.61
N ILE A 303 -0.87 17.03 9.99
CA ILE A 303 0.01 16.30 9.08
C ILE A 303 1.44 16.41 9.60
N THR A 304 2.09 15.27 9.85
CA THR A 304 3.51 15.19 10.15
C THR A 304 4.29 14.86 8.88
N LEU A 305 5.11 15.79 8.43
CA LEU A 305 6.07 15.56 7.35
C LEU A 305 7.32 14.87 7.93
N ALA A 306 7.44 13.56 7.70
CA ALA A 306 8.53 12.73 8.23
C ALA A 306 9.71 12.63 7.23
N GLY A 307 10.94 12.68 7.75
CA GLY A 307 12.15 12.48 6.95
C GLY A 307 12.59 13.68 6.08
N ALA A 308 13.53 13.46 5.17
CA ALA A 308 14.23 14.49 4.39
C ALA A 308 13.37 15.30 3.39
N SER A 309 12.04 15.23 3.47
CA SER A 309 11.09 16.02 2.67
C SER A 309 11.26 17.53 2.86
N ILE A 310 12.02 17.96 3.85
CA ILE A 310 12.40 19.35 4.08
C ILE A 310 13.55 19.86 3.17
N GLY A 311 13.88 19.07 2.13
CA GLY A 311 14.73 19.44 1.00
C GLY A 311 14.02 19.44 -0.38
N SER A 312 12.79 18.92 -0.49
CA SER A 312 11.96 18.99 -1.70
C SER A 312 10.94 20.13 -1.61
N ASP A 313 10.39 20.57 -2.74
CA ASP A 313 9.39 21.64 -2.76
C ASP A 313 8.03 21.07 -2.33
N VAL A 314 7.73 21.19 -1.03
CA VAL A 314 6.43 20.86 -0.45
C VAL A 314 5.58 22.12 -0.41
N THR A 315 4.47 22.12 -1.14
CA THR A 315 3.50 23.23 -1.17
C THR A 315 2.20 22.80 -0.53
N VAL A 316 1.68 23.63 0.40
CA VAL A 316 0.34 23.47 0.96
C VAL A 316 -0.57 24.48 0.27
N THR A 317 -1.65 24.02 -0.36
CA THR A 317 -2.64 24.84 -1.05
C THR A 317 -3.99 24.75 -0.34
N PHE A 318 -4.65 25.87 -0.09
CA PHE A 318 -5.95 25.94 0.57
C PHE A 318 -7.09 26.14 -0.45
N SER A 319 -8.33 25.87 -0.03
CA SER A 319 -9.51 26.00 -0.90
C SER A 319 -9.81 27.45 -1.34
N ASP A 320 -9.30 28.45 -0.63
CA ASP A 320 -9.36 29.87 -1.04
C ASP A 320 -8.29 30.25 -2.09
N GLY A 321 -7.42 29.31 -2.48
CA GLY A 321 -6.34 29.49 -3.44
C GLY A 321 -5.05 30.07 -2.84
N SER A 322 -5.01 30.36 -1.54
CA SER A 322 -3.76 30.69 -0.86
C SER A 322 -2.83 29.48 -0.77
N SER A 323 -1.52 29.71 -0.68
CA SER A 323 -0.54 28.64 -0.55
C SER A 323 0.64 29.00 0.34
N VAL A 324 1.27 27.97 0.90
CA VAL A 324 2.46 28.06 1.74
C VAL A 324 3.52 27.11 1.21
N ASP A 325 4.70 27.65 0.87
CA ASP A 325 5.89 26.87 0.51
C ASP A 325 6.63 26.43 1.79
N ILE A 326 6.43 25.18 2.18
CA ILE A 326 7.06 24.57 3.36
C ILE A 326 8.57 24.34 3.10
N GLY A 327 8.94 23.97 1.88
CA GLY A 327 10.34 23.81 1.48
C GLY A 327 11.13 25.12 1.62
N GLY A 328 10.54 26.22 1.16
CA GLY A 328 11.09 27.57 1.31
C GLY A 328 11.22 28.04 2.75
N LEU A 329 10.20 27.76 3.59
CA LEU A 329 10.23 28.08 5.03
C LEU A 329 11.40 27.37 5.73
N HIS A 330 11.61 26.09 5.44
CA HIS A 330 12.69 25.33 6.07
C HIS A 330 14.08 25.79 5.61
N ARG A 331 14.27 26.03 4.30
CA ARG A 331 15.53 26.59 3.77
C ARG A 331 15.87 27.91 4.47
N SER A 332 14.89 28.79 4.63
CA SER A 332 15.05 30.08 5.28
C SER A 332 15.41 29.94 6.77
N LEU A 333 14.76 29.01 7.48
CA LEU A 333 15.04 28.74 8.90
C LEU A 333 16.43 28.13 9.09
N HIS A 334 16.85 27.21 8.22
CA HIS A 334 18.18 26.59 8.25
C HIS A 334 19.29 27.62 7.96
N LEU A 335 19.08 28.51 6.99
CA LEU A 335 19.98 29.61 6.67
C LEU A 335 20.08 30.63 7.83
N ALA A 336 18.98 30.91 8.52
CA ALA A 336 18.98 31.79 9.68
C ALA A 336 19.69 31.16 10.90
N ALA A 337 19.46 29.87 11.17
CA ALA A 337 20.09 29.13 12.26
C ALA A 337 21.60 28.96 12.06
N SER A 338 22.05 28.77 10.82
CA SER A 338 23.48 28.68 10.47
C SER A 338 24.23 30.01 10.54
N GLN A 339 23.53 31.15 10.69
CA GLN A 339 24.13 32.49 10.84
C GLN A 339 24.14 33.06 12.27
N HIS A 340 23.83 32.26 13.30
CA HIS A 340 23.73 32.67 14.71
C HIS A 340 22.70 33.77 15.01
N TYR A 341 21.50 33.38 15.43
CA TYR A 341 20.75 34.11 16.47
C TYR A 341 19.78 33.13 17.16
N GLU A 342 19.73 33.14 18.50
CA GLU A 342 18.72 32.36 19.25
C GLU A 342 17.32 32.79 18.79
N ILE A 343 16.55 31.86 18.23
CA ILE A 343 15.20 32.12 17.73
C ILE A 343 14.23 31.98 18.90
N SER A 344 13.83 33.10 19.51
CA SER A 344 12.69 33.15 20.43
C SER A 344 11.38 33.28 19.64
N ALA A 345 10.24 32.92 20.24
CA ALA A 345 8.90 32.91 19.62
C ALA A 345 8.44 34.25 18.98
N GLN A 346 9.14 35.36 19.23
CA GLN A 346 8.94 36.62 18.51
C GLN A 346 9.45 36.58 17.06
N ASN A 347 10.54 35.87 16.78
CA ASN A 347 11.18 35.85 15.45
C ASN A 347 10.33 35.07 14.42
N LEU A 348 9.56 34.07 14.86
CA LEU A 348 8.64 33.33 13.99
C LEU A 348 7.53 34.26 13.46
N ARG A 349 6.94 35.11 14.32
CA ARG A 349 5.90 36.06 13.90
C ARG A 349 6.41 37.13 12.93
N GLU A 350 7.64 37.60 13.11
CA GLU A 350 8.25 38.58 12.21
C GLU A 350 8.65 37.99 10.85
N THR A 351 9.07 36.72 10.82
CA THR A 351 9.42 36.04 9.56
C THR A 351 8.17 35.76 8.72
N SER A 352 7.08 35.31 9.36
CA SER A 352 5.77 35.15 8.70
C SER A 352 5.22 36.47 8.14
N ALA A 353 5.37 37.57 8.90
CA ALA A 353 4.90 38.90 8.48
C ALA A 353 5.73 39.50 7.33
N ASN A 354 7.04 39.23 7.29
CA ASN A 354 7.91 39.73 6.22
C ASN A 354 7.74 38.96 4.90
N LEU A 355 7.39 37.67 4.95
CA LEU A 355 7.02 36.89 3.76
C LEU A 355 5.69 37.36 3.15
N ALA A 356 4.71 37.72 3.97
CA ALA A 356 3.46 38.33 3.49
C ALA A 356 3.67 39.71 2.82
N ALA A 357 4.68 40.47 3.24
CA ALA A 357 5.03 41.77 2.64
C ALA A 357 5.84 41.64 1.34
N SER A 358 6.61 40.56 1.15
CA SER A 358 7.40 40.33 -0.06
C SER A 358 6.50 39.99 -1.28
N ASN A 359 5.40 39.27 -1.06
CA ASN A 359 4.44 38.93 -2.12
C ASN A 359 3.62 40.12 -2.65
N GLN A 360 3.64 41.28 -1.98
CA GLN A 360 3.01 42.50 -2.50
C GLN A 360 3.94 43.34 -3.40
N ASN A 361 5.26 43.11 -3.37
CA ASN A 361 6.21 43.88 -4.18
C ASN A 361 6.53 43.25 -5.54
N GLU A 362 6.20 41.98 -5.77
CA GLU A 362 6.34 41.34 -7.10
C GLU A 362 5.11 41.55 -8.01
N ALA A 363 4.00 42.09 -7.48
CA ALA A 363 2.81 42.41 -8.26
C ALA A 363 2.81 43.84 -8.88
N VAL A 364 3.86 44.64 -8.67
CA VAL A 364 3.92 46.05 -9.15
C VAL A 364 5.26 46.39 -9.83
N ALA A 365 5.99 45.41 -10.36
CA ALA A 365 7.21 45.64 -11.16
C ALA A 365 6.98 45.36 -12.64
#